data_AF-A0A7V3I7L2-F1
#
_entry.id   AF-A0A7V3I7L2-F1
#
_cell.length_a   1.000
_cell.length_b   1.000
_cell.length_c   1.000
_cell.angle_alpha   90.00
_cell.angle_beta   90.00
_cell.angle_gamma   90.00
#
_symmetry.space_group_name_H-M   'P 1'
#
loop_
_entity.id
_entity.type
_entity.pdbx_description
1 polymer ?
#
loop_
_entity_poly.entity_id
_entity_poly.type
_entity_poly.pdbx_seq_one_letter_code
_entity_poly.pdbx_strand_id
1 'polypeptide(L)'
;MVRKATGQKDTVIVVLRELTTEDGRRRRARFAAEGEEIVKRAFDYGGRVDTLILAERFAADRKSGELIERARQAGAEVVTATEGLLSKVLEAKP
;
A
#
# COMPACT_ATOMS: atom_id res chain seq x y z
N MET A 1 5.44 13.49 2.81
CA MET A 1 4.91 13.34 4.18
C MET A 1 4.34 11.94 4.31
N VAL A 2 4.59 11.23 5.42
CA VAL A 2 3.97 9.91 5.66
C VAL A 2 2.69 10.15 6.46
N ARG A 3 1.55 9.68 5.94
CA ARG A 3 0.25 9.83 6.60
C ARG A 3 -0.12 8.53 7.31
N LYS A 4 -0.71 8.62 8.50
CA LYS A 4 -1.29 7.44 9.18
C LYS A 4 -2.73 7.20 8.70
N ALA A 5 -3.06 5.95 8.38
CA ALA A 5 -4.41 5.52 8.08
C ALA A 5 -5.29 5.64 9.35
N THR A 6 -6.48 6.19 9.19
CA THR A 6 -7.37 6.51 10.33
C THR A 6 -8.25 5.33 10.77
N GLY A 7 -8.33 4.26 9.97
CA GLY A 7 -9.11 3.06 10.27
C GLY A 7 -9.68 2.40 9.01
N GLN A 8 -10.69 1.53 9.17
CA GLN A 8 -11.29 0.76 8.06
C GLN A 8 -12.03 1.61 7.03
N LYS A 9 -12.48 2.81 7.43
CA LYS A 9 -13.16 3.76 6.54
C LYS A 9 -12.20 4.73 5.85
N ASP A 10 -10.91 4.66 6.17
CA ASP A 10 -9.89 5.46 5.48
C ASP A 10 -9.90 5.11 3.99
N THR A 11 -9.87 6.13 3.13
CA THR A 11 -10.02 5.97 1.68
C THR A 11 -9.04 4.95 1.10
N VAL A 12 -7.78 4.98 1.54
CA VAL A 12 -6.74 4.05 1.05
C VAL A 12 -7.03 2.61 1.48
N ILE A 13 -7.55 2.42 2.70
CA ILE A 13 -7.90 1.11 3.24
C ILE A 13 -9.14 0.53 2.55
N VAL A 14 -10.12 1.38 2.25
CA VAL A 14 -11.31 0.99 1.47
C VAL A 14 -10.88 0.55 0.07
N VAL A 15 -10.01 1.30 -0.60
CA VAL A 15 -9.48 0.94 -1.91
C VAL A 15 -8.72 -0.39 -1.83
N LEU A 16 -7.81 -0.56 -0.87
CA LEU A 16 -7.07 -1.82 -0.67
C LEU A 16 -8.02 -3.02 -0.55
N ARG A 17 -9.10 -2.88 0.24
CA ARG A 17 -10.12 -3.93 0.39
C ARG A 17 -10.85 -4.23 -0.90
N GLU A 18 -11.18 -3.23 -1.71
CA GLU A 18 -11.82 -3.49 -3.00
C GLU A 18 -10.89 -4.28 -3.94
N LEU A 19 -9.59 -3.98 -3.91
CA LEU A 19 -8.58 -4.62 -4.77
C LEU A 19 -8.34 -6.11 -4.45
N THR A 20 -8.83 -6.64 -3.32
CA THR A 20 -8.77 -8.08 -3.03
C THR A 20 -9.70 -8.88 -3.94
N THR A 21 -10.77 -8.26 -4.44
CA THR A 21 -11.75 -8.88 -5.35
C THR A 21 -11.44 -8.60 -6.82
N GLU A 22 -11.85 -9.49 -7.72
CA GLU A 22 -11.70 -9.26 -9.16
C GLU A 22 -12.52 -8.05 -9.64
N ASP A 23 -13.78 -7.96 -9.21
CA ASP A 23 -14.67 -6.85 -9.59
C ASP A 23 -14.13 -5.50 -9.13
N GLY A 24 -13.59 -5.43 -7.90
CA GLY A 24 -12.97 -4.21 -7.40
C GLY A 24 -11.73 -3.81 -8.20
N ARG A 25 -10.87 -4.77 -8.58
CA ARG A 25 -9.72 -4.51 -9.48
C ARG A 25 -10.17 -4.00 -10.85
N ARG A 26 -11.16 -4.65 -11.46
CA ARG A 26 -11.73 -4.23 -12.76
C ARG A 26 -12.30 -2.82 -12.68
N ARG A 27 -13.13 -2.52 -11.67
CA ARG A 27 -13.74 -1.20 -11.47
C ARG A 27 -12.72 -0.09 -11.20
N ARG A 28 -11.67 -0.39 -10.44
CA ARG A 28 -10.64 0.58 -10.06
C ARG A 28 -9.53 0.71 -11.10
N ALA A 29 -9.47 -0.21 -12.07
CA ALA A 29 -8.38 -0.37 -13.03
C ALA A 29 -6.99 -0.41 -12.36
N ARG A 30 -6.91 -1.13 -11.23
CA ARG A 30 -5.74 -1.18 -10.34
C ARG A 30 -5.60 -2.57 -9.73
N PHE A 31 -4.43 -2.85 -9.16
CA PHE A 31 -4.18 -4.03 -8.34
C PHE A 31 -3.30 -3.66 -7.14
N ALA A 32 -3.31 -4.50 -6.12
CA ALA A 32 -2.39 -4.40 -4.98
C ALA A 32 -1.24 -5.38 -5.17
N ALA A 33 -0.03 -4.97 -4.81
CA ALA A 33 1.17 -5.82 -4.79
C ALA A 33 1.76 -5.82 -3.38
N GLU A 34 2.09 -7.01 -2.88
CA GLU A 34 2.63 -7.21 -1.54
C GLU A 34 4.03 -7.83 -1.60
N GLY A 35 4.87 -7.48 -0.63
CA GLY A 35 6.23 -7.99 -0.50
C GLY A 35 7.29 -6.96 -0.90
N GLU A 36 8.33 -6.81 -0.06
CA GLU A 36 9.39 -5.80 -0.18
C GLU A 36 9.99 -5.77 -1.59
N GLU A 37 10.42 -6.91 -2.12
CA GLU A 37 11.09 -6.99 -3.42
C GLU A 37 10.14 -6.70 -4.58
N ILE A 38 8.88 -7.14 -4.52
CA ILE A 38 7.89 -6.88 -5.58
C ILE A 38 7.56 -5.38 -5.62
N VAL A 39 7.33 -4.77 -4.46
CA VAL A 39 7.06 -3.33 -4.33
C VAL A 39 8.24 -2.50 -4.81
N LYS A 40 9.47 -2.89 -4.44
CA LYS A 40 10.69 -2.23 -4.93
C LYS A 40 10.75 -2.25 -6.47
N ARG A 41 10.55 -3.42 -7.07
CA ARG A 41 10.56 -3.58 -8.54
C ARG A 41 9.48 -2.77 -9.23
N ALA A 42 8.32 -2.57 -8.60
CA ALA A 42 7.25 -1.74 -9.16
C ALA A 42 7.72 -0.29 -9.36
N PHE A 43 8.54 0.24 -8.45
CA PHE A 43 9.17 1.55 -8.64
C PHE A 43 10.33 1.50 -9.65
N ASP A 44 11.23 0.52 -9.51
CA ASP A 44 12.46 0.46 -10.32
C ASP A 44 12.17 0.22 -11.83
N TYR A 45 11.10 -0.49 -12.18
CA TYR A 45 10.75 -0.81 -13.58
C TYR A 45 9.61 0.04 -14.16
N GLY A 46 9.30 1.19 -13.54
CA GLY A 46 8.40 2.19 -14.13
C GLY A 46 6.91 1.85 -14.02
N GLY A 47 6.51 1.04 -13.05
CA GLY A 47 5.10 0.91 -12.68
C GLY A 47 4.56 2.26 -12.19
N ARG A 48 3.34 2.62 -12.62
CA ARG A 48 2.65 3.78 -12.05
C ARG A 48 2.09 3.41 -10.67
N VAL A 49 2.87 3.67 -9.63
CA VAL A 49 2.47 3.40 -8.25
C VAL A 49 1.73 4.63 -7.70
N ASP A 50 0.46 4.46 -7.33
CA ASP A 50 -0.34 5.54 -6.75
C ASP A 50 -0.15 5.68 -5.23
N THR A 51 0.01 4.56 -4.52
CA THR A 51 0.08 4.53 -3.05
C THR A 51 0.98 3.39 -2.56
N LEU A 52 1.90 3.73 -1.64
CA LEU A 52 2.67 2.78 -0.84
C LEU A 52 2.04 2.69 0.56
N ILE A 53 1.69 1.47 0.98
CA ILE A 53 1.17 1.19 2.32
C ILE A 53 2.21 0.40 3.10
N LEU A 54 2.55 0.86 4.30
CA LEU A 54 3.51 0.22 5.21
C LEU A 54 2.83 -0.15 6.51
N ALA A 55 3.18 -1.30 7.08
CA ALA A 55 2.85 -1.57 8.47
C ALA A 55 3.62 -0.61 9.38
N GLU A 56 2.99 -0.11 10.45
CA GLU A 56 3.59 0.89 11.35
C GLU A 56 4.94 0.46 11.92
N ARG A 57 5.12 -0.84 12.25
CA ARG A 57 6.40 -1.36 12.75
C ARG A 57 7.56 -1.17 11.79
N PHE A 58 7.28 -1.02 10.49
CA PHE A 58 8.29 -0.86 9.46
C PHE A 58 8.60 0.60 9.14
N ALA A 59 7.84 1.57 9.65
CA ALA A 59 8.01 2.98 9.31
C ALA A 59 9.36 3.57 9.74
N ALA A 60 10.01 2.97 10.75
CA ALA A 60 11.32 3.37 11.26
C ALA A 60 12.48 2.49 10.76
N ASP A 61 12.21 1.46 9.95
CA ASP A 61 13.25 0.60 9.39
C ASP A 61 13.98 1.29 8.24
N ARG A 62 15.30 1.14 8.17
CA ARG A 62 16.17 1.73 7.14
C ARG A 62 15.73 1.31 5.74
N LYS A 63 15.38 0.03 5.55
CA LYS A 63 14.91 -0.50 4.27
C LYS A 63 13.61 0.16 3.82
N SER A 64 12.68 0.35 4.74
CA SER A 64 11.44 1.09 4.46
C SER A 64 11.72 2.54 4.11
N GLY A 65 12.72 3.17 4.73
CA GLY A 65 13.17 4.51 4.36
C GLY A 65 13.50 4.62 2.87
N GLU A 66 14.22 3.65 2.32
CA GLU A 66 14.55 3.61 0.89
C GLU A 66 13.33 3.43 -0.03
N LEU A 67 12.31 2.68 0.41
CA LEU A 67 11.05 2.54 -0.32
C LEU A 67 10.19 3.80 -0.23
N ILE A 68 10.18 4.47 0.92
CA ILE A 68 9.48 5.73 1.14
C ILE A 68 10.04 6.82 0.22
N GLU A 69 11.36 6.92 0.09
CA GLU A 69 11.97 7.89 -0.81
C GLU A 69 11.67 7.59 -2.28
N ARG A 70 11.70 6.33 -2.71
CA ARG A 70 11.25 5.94 -4.06
C ARG A 70 9.80 6.31 -4.32
N ALA A 71 8.91 6.04 -3.37
CA ALA A 71 7.50 6.41 -3.46
C ALA A 71 7.32 7.92 -3.61
N ARG A 72 8.05 8.72 -2.82
CA ARG A 72 8.02 10.20 -2.93
C ARG A 72 8.53 10.69 -4.28
N GLN A 73 9.63 10.14 -4.78
CA GLN A 73 10.17 10.49 -6.10
C GLN A 73 9.20 10.14 -7.24
N ALA A 74 8.47 9.04 -7.10
CA ALA A 74 7.41 8.64 -8.03
C ALA A 74 6.10 9.44 -7.87
N GLY A 75 6.00 10.31 -6.86
CA GLY A 75 4.78 11.06 -6.55
C GLY A 75 3.67 10.22 -5.91
N ALA A 76 3.98 9.03 -5.41
CA ALA A 76 3.03 8.15 -4.74
C ALA A 76 2.73 8.64 -3.32
N GLU A 77 1.49 8.46 -2.87
CA GLU A 77 1.14 8.68 -1.46
C GLU A 77 1.81 7.62 -0.58
N VAL A 78 2.32 8.00 0.59
CA VAL A 78 2.89 7.07 1.57
C VAL A 78 2.02 7.03 2.80
N VAL A 79 1.44 5.85 3.08
CA VAL A 79 0.52 5.63 4.19
C VAL A 79 1.07 4.55 5.13
N THR A 80 1.00 4.79 6.44
CA THR A 80 1.21 3.76 7.46
C THR A 80 -0.11 3.25 8.02
N ALA A 81 -0.19 1.96 8.29
CA ALA A 81 -1.35 1.32 8.90
C ALA A 81 -0.91 0.31 9.96
N THR A 82 -1.74 0.07 10.97
CA THR A 82 -1.47 -0.99 11.95
C THR A 82 -1.59 -2.36 11.29
N GLU A 83 -0.82 -3.33 11.78
CA GLU A 83 -0.86 -4.71 11.29
C GLU A 83 -2.26 -5.30 11.42
N GLY A 84 -2.94 -5.04 12.55
CA GLY A 84 -4.31 -5.50 12.76
C GLY A 84 -5.33 -4.89 11.80
N LEU A 85 -5.08 -3.68 11.27
CA LEU A 85 -5.92 -3.10 10.23
C LEU A 85 -5.66 -3.76 8.87
N LEU A 86 -4.40 -4.02 8.53
CA LEU A 86 -4.00 -4.69 7.29
C LEU A 86 -4.49 -6.14 7.25
N SER A 87 -4.28 -6.92 8.32
CA SER A 87 -4.76 -8.31 8.41
C SER A 87 -6.28 -8.40 8.20
N LYS A 88 -7.06 -7.50 8.81
CA LYS A 88 -8.53 -7.47 8.61
C LYS A 88 -8.96 -7.25 7.16
N VAL A 89 -8.11 -6.65 6.32
CA VAL A 89 -8.40 -6.39 4.91
C VAL A 89 -7.87 -7.49 4.01
N LEU A 90 -6.62 -7.92 4.24
CA LEU A 90 -5.92 -8.88 3.38
C LEU A 90 -6.33 -10.33 3.66
N GLU A 91 -6.71 -10.65 4.90
CA GLU A 91 -7.16 -11.98 5.31
C GLU A 91 -8.69 -12.14 5.24
N ALA A 92 -9.43 -11.07 4.92
CA ALA A 92 -10.85 -11.17 4.66
C ALA A 92 -11.07 -12.06 3.43
N LYS A 93 -11.58 -13.29 3.65
CA LYS A 93 -12.00 -14.17 2.56
C LYS A 93 -13.10 -13.44 1.76
N PRO A 94 -13.04 -13.51 0.41
CA PRO A 94 -14.07 -12.91 -0.45
C PRO A 94 -15.46 -13.48 -0.18
#